data_AF-A0A0D6QAW1-F1
#
_entry.id   AF-A0A0D6QAW1-F1
#
_cell.length_a   1.000
_cell.length_b   1.000
_cell.length_c   1.000
_cell.angle_alpha   90.00
_cell.angle_beta   90.00
_cell.angle_gamma   90.00
#
_symmetry.space_group_name_H-M   'P 1'
#
loop_
_entity.id
_entity.type
_entity.pdbx_description
1 polymer ?
#
loop_
_entity_poly.entity_id
_entity_poly.type
_entity_poly.pdbx_seq_one_letter_code
_entity_poly.pdbx_strand_id
1 'polypeptide(L)'
;MDIAIVWNVRAARGDWTIVSSDLALDNPLKSAVMVSLFTDRVAPQQPTSDDTAVGIQSPTGPAGAATADRRGWWGDAFADRPIGSRLWQLRRAVKVGTRAIPREIEDICNEALQWLAPCCSC
;
A
#
# COMPACT_ATOMS: atom_id res chain seq x y z
N MET A 1 -0.68 6.22 22.20
CA MET A 1 0.54 6.80 21.60
C MET A 1 1.25 5.68 20.87
N ASP A 2 1.81 5.95 19.70
CA ASP A 2 2.50 4.97 18.86
C ASP A 2 3.85 5.52 18.39
N ILE A 3 4.73 4.67 17.84
CA ILE A 3 6.05 5.08 17.32
C ILE A 3 5.87 6.10 16.19
N ALA A 4 6.58 7.22 16.28
CA ALA A 4 6.58 8.27 15.28
C ALA A 4 7.30 7.79 14.01
N ILE A 5 6.61 7.87 12.88
CA ILE A 5 7.18 7.63 11.55
C ILE A 5 7.43 8.98 10.88
N VAL A 6 8.69 9.28 10.59
CA VAL A 6 9.09 10.45 9.80
C VAL A 6 9.22 10.02 8.34
N TRP A 7 8.40 10.62 7.47
CA TRP A 7 8.39 10.28 6.05
C TRP A 7 9.34 11.16 5.24
N ASN A 8 10.31 10.54 4.56
CA ASN A 8 11.16 11.20 3.58
C ASN A 8 10.53 11.08 2.18
N VAL A 9 9.89 12.16 1.72
CA VAL A 9 9.20 12.23 0.42
C VAL A 9 10.14 11.93 -0.76
N ARG A 10 11.38 12.43 -0.72
CA ARG A 10 12.34 12.28 -1.82
C ARG A 10 12.84 10.84 -1.95
N ALA A 11 13.05 10.16 -0.83
CA ALA A 11 13.51 8.77 -0.80
C ALA A 11 12.34 7.77 -0.86
N ALA A 12 11.10 8.22 -0.65
CA ALA A 12 9.91 7.40 -0.46
C ALA A 12 10.13 6.33 0.64
N ARG A 13 10.61 6.77 1.81
CA ARG A 13 10.93 5.90 2.95
C ARG A 13 10.47 6.52 4.27
N GLY A 14 9.98 5.68 5.17
CA GLY A 14 9.72 6.03 6.56
C GLY A 14 10.94 5.71 7.43
N ASP A 15 11.20 6.55 8.42
CA ASP A 15 12.26 6.36 9.41
C ASP A 15 11.71 6.57 10.83
N TRP A 16 12.33 5.93 11.80
CA TRP A 16 12.03 6.10 13.22
C TRP A 16 13.08 6.99 13.86
N THR A 17 12.63 7.98 14.62
CA THR A 17 13.53 8.95 15.23
C THR A 17 13.72 8.67 16.72
N ILE A 18 14.92 8.92 17.22
CA ILE A 18 15.28 8.77 18.62
C ILE A 18 15.31 10.16 19.26
N VAL A 19 14.58 10.34 20.36
CA VAL A 19 14.51 11.58 21.15
C VAL A 19 14.72 11.23 22.62
N SER A 20 15.62 11.94 23.30
CA SER A 20 15.90 11.71 24.73
C SER A 20 16.24 10.26 25.08
N SER A 21 16.98 9.57 24.19
CA SER A 21 17.36 8.15 24.30
C SER A 21 16.20 7.15 24.22
N ASP A 22 15.04 7.54 23.69
CA ASP A 22 13.90 6.66 23.42
C ASP A 22 13.34 6.89 22.00
N LEU A 23 12.48 6.01 21.51
CA LEU A 23 11.76 6.22 20.26
C LEU A 23 10.79 7.38 20.41
N ALA A 24 10.80 8.29 19.43
CA ALA A 24 9.81 9.34 19.35
C ALA A 24 8.42 8.73 19.20
N LEU A 25 7.44 9.35 19.87
CA LEU A 25 6.05 8.93 19.84
C LEU A 25 5.19 9.99 19.14
N ASP A 26 4.14 9.54 18.45
CA ASP A 26 3.19 10.40 17.75
C ASP A 26 1.77 9.81 17.83
N ASN A 27 0.85 10.43 17.10
CA ASN A 27 -0.53 10.00 16.97
C ASN A 27 -0.60 8.62 16.28
N PRO A 28 -1.24 7.61 16.93
CA PRO A 28 -1.38 6.28 16.37
C PRO A 28 -2.11 6.26 15.01
N LEU A 29 -3.07 7.16 14.79
CA LEU A 29 -3.78 7.23 13.51
C LEU A 29 -2.84 7.63 12.37
N LYS A 30 -1.91 8.56 12.62
CA LYS A 30 -0.95 9.00 11.62
C LYS A 30 0.00 7.87 11.24
N SER A 31 0.56 7.17 12.21
CA SER A 31 1.43 6.01 11.97
C SER A 31 0.68 4.89 11.24
N ALA A 32 -0.56 4.59 11.64
CA ALA A 32 -1.39 3.59 10.99
C ALA A 32 -1.72 3.94 9.53
N VAL A 33 -2.05 5.20 9.23
CA VAL A 33 -2.25 5.68 7.84
C VAL A 33 -0.96 5.56 7.03
N MET A 34 0.18 5.95 7.59
CA MET A 34 1.47 5.84 6.90
C MET A 34 1.82 4.39 6.56
N VAL A 35 1.68 3.47 7.53
CA VAL A 35 1.90 2.03 7.29
C VAL A 35 0.93 1.54 6.21
N SER A 36 -0.36 1.88 6.32
CA SER A 36 -1.37 1.43 5.36
C SER A 36 -1.08 1.89 3.93
N LEU A 37 -0.65 3.13 3.71
CA LEU A 37 -0.45 3.66 2.37
C LEU A 37 0.93 3.30 1.79
N PHE A 38 1.95 3.18 2.63
CA PHE A 38 3.34 3.12 2.18
C PHE A 38 4.06 1.79 2.44
N THR A 39 3.37 0.77 2.96
CA THR A 39 3.84 -0.62 2.85
C THR A 39 3.24 -1.31 1.62
N ASP A 40 3.99 -2.25 1.05
CA ASP A 40 3.56 -2.97 -0.14
C ASP A 40 2.61 -4.12 0.25
N ARG A 41 1.35 -4.02 -0.19
CA ARG A 41 0.40 -5.15 -0.18
C ARG A 41 0.65 -6.04 -1.38
N VAL A 42 0.40 -7.34 -1.22
CA VAL A 42 0.44 -8.33 -2.30
C VAL A 42 -0.56 -7.96 -3.39
N ALA A 43 -0.11 -7.86 -4.65
CA ALA A 43 -1.01 -7.66 -5.79
C ALA A 43 -1.96 -8.86 -5.94
N PRO A 44 -3.26 -8.67 -6.26
CA PRO A 44 -4.18 -9.78 -6.50
C PRO A 44 -3.74 -10.63 -7.70
N GLN A 45 -4.14 -11.91 -7.71
CA GLN A 45 -3.80 -12.82 -8.82
C GLN A 45 -4.44 -12.34 -10.13
N GLN A 46 -5.65 -11.78 -10.04
CA GLN A 46 -6.41 -11.24 -11.16
C GLN A 46 -6.80 -9.79 -10.84
N PRO A 47 -6.35 -8.80 -11.64
CA PRO A 47 -6.74 -7.41 -11.51
C PRO A 47 -8.22 -7.22 -11.84
N THR A 48 -8.84 -6.20 -11.27
CA THR A 48 -10.22 -5.80 -11.56
C THR A 48 -10.34 -5.14 -12.94
N SER A 49 -11.57 -4.90 -13.41
CA SER A 49 -11.80 -4.14 -14.65
C SER A 49 -11.20 -2.74 -14.59
N ASP A 50 -11.26 -2.09 -13.43
CA ASP A 50 -10.76 -0.73 -13.22
C ASP A 50 -9.21 -0.72 -13.20
N ASP A 51 -8.61 -1.70 -12.51
CA ASP A 51 -7.16 -1.95 -12.56
C ASP A 51 -6.68 -2.14 -14.02
N THR A 52 -7.36 -2.98 -14.81
CA THR A 52 -6.98 -3.21 -16.21
C THR A 52 -7.19 -1.98 -17.09
N ALA A 53 -8.18 -1.14 -16.79
CA ALA A 53 -8.44 0.10 -17.53
C ALA A 53 -7.30 1.13 -17.36
N VAL A 54 -6.63 1.15 -16.21
CA VAL A 54 -5.42 1.97 -15.99
C VAL A 54 -4.12 1.28 -16.40
N GLY A 55 -4.19 0.07 -16.99
CA GLY A 55 -3.02 -0.67 -17.44
C GLY A 55 -2.28 -1.44 -16.35
N ILE A 56 -2.91 -1.71 -15.20
CA ILE A 56 -2.42 -2.70 -14.24
C ILE A 56 -2.72 -4.09 -14.80
N GLN A 57 -1.71 -4.95 -14.88
CA GLN A 57 -1.82 -6.31 -15.41
C GLN A 57 -1.42 -7.33 -14.35
N SER A 58 -1.95 -8.56 -14.48
CA SER A 58 -1.47 -9.69 -13.68
C SER A 58 0.04 -9.87 -13.84
N PRO A 59 0.76 -10.29 -12.80
CA PRO A 59 2.16 -10.66 -12.91
C PRO A 59 2.30 -11.81 -13.91
N THR A 60 3.11 -11.61 -14.93
CA THR A 60 3.38 -12.59 -15.99
C THR A 60 4.86 -12.94 -15.98
N GLY A 61 5.21 -14.22 -15.86
CA GLY A 61 6.60 -14.67 -15.98
C GLY A 61 6.90 -15.89 -15.11
N PRO A 62 8.10 -16.47 -15.27
CA PRO A 62 8.54 -17.57 -14.42
C PRO A 62 8.73 -17.10 -12.97
N ALA A 63 8.54 -18.00 -12.02
CA ALA A 63 8.75 -17.70 -10.59
C ALA A 63 10.15 -17.12 -10.36
N GLY A 64 10.22 -15.98 -9.67
CA GLY A 64 11.47 -15.26 -9.43
C GLY A 64 11.82 -14.19 -10.46
N ALA A 65 11.08 -14.07 -11.57
CA ALA A 65 11.23 -12.93 -12.49
C ALA A 65 10.60 -11.66 -11.90
N ALA A 66 11.20 -10.49 -12.19
CA ALA A 66 10.64 -9.19 -11.77
C ALA A 66 9.22 -8.94 -12.32
N THR A 67 8.87 -9.58 -13.43
CA THR A 67 7.53 -9.54 -14.05
C THR A 67 6.52 -10.47 -13.36
N ALA A 68 6.99 -11.45 -12.58
CA ALA A 68 6.18 -12.31 -11.71
C ALA A 68 6.13 -11.83 -10.25
N ASP A 69 6.86 -10.76 -9.91
CA ASP A 69 6.91 -10.19 -8.56
C ASP A 69 5.60 -9.45 -8.22
N ARG A 70 4.83 -10.06 -7.31
CA ARG A 70 3.58 -9.55 -6.73
C ARG A 70 3.80 -8.63 -5.53
N ARG A 71 5.06 -8.50 -5.08
CA ARG A 71 5.43 -7.92 -3.78
C ARG A 71 4.60 -8.50 -2.63
N GLY A 72 4.76 -7.93 -1.45
CA GLY A 72 3.95 -8.29 -0.30
C GLY A 72 4.64 -8.01 1.02
N TRP A 73 3.82 -7.90 2.05
CA TRP A 73 4.26 -7.83 3.42
C TRP A 73 4.07 -9.20 4.09
N TRP A 74 5.13 -9.69 4.76
CA TRP A 74 5.06 -10.97 5.47
C TRP A 74 3.99 -10.98 6.57
N GLY A 75 3.62 -9.81 7.10
CA GLY A 75 2.55 -9.64 8.08
C GLY A 75 1.16 -10.00 7.54
N ASP A 76 0.97 -10.01 6.22
CA ASP A 76 -0.31 -10.37 5.60
C ASP A 76 -0.57 -11.88 5.58
N ALA A 77 0.45 -12.72 5.80
CA ALA A 77 0.32 -14.17 5.65
C ALA A 77 -0.70 -14.81 6.63
N PHE A 78 -0.95 -14.15 7.76
CA PHE A 78 -1.85 -14.63 8.82
C PHE A 78 -2.90 -13.58 9.22
N ALA A 79 -3.04 -12.49 8.46
CA ALA A 79 -3.98 -11.43 8.77
C ALA A 79 -5.29 -11.63 8.01
N ASP A 80 -6.43 -11.50 8.70
CA ASP A 80 -7.76 -11.52 8.06
C ASP A 80 -7.97 -10.36 7.09
N ARG A 81 -7.30 -9.24 7.36
CA ARG A 81 -7.29 -8.05 6.52
C ARG A 81 -5.83 -7.69 6.22
N PRO A 82 -5.41 -7.72 4.94
CA PRO A 82 -4.05 -7.33 4.59
C PRO A 82 -3.82 -5.86 4.92
N ILE A 83 -2.60 -5.47 5.24
CA ILE A 83 -2.20 -4.08 5.47
C ILE A 83 -1.26 -3.67 4.34
N GLY A 84 -1.27 -2.38 3.99
CA GLY A 84 -0.47 -1.85 2.90
C GLY A 84 -1.32 -1.53 1.68
N SER A 85 -0.67 -0.93 0.69
CA SER A 85 -1.32 -0.47 -0.53
C SER A 85 -0.73 -1.11 -1.77
N ARG A 86 -1.49 -0.98 -2.85
CA ARG A 86 -1.10 -1.39 -4.21
C ARG A 86 -0.58 -0.22 -5.04
N LEU A 87 -0.27 0.93 -4.42
CA LEU A 87 0.18 2.14 -5.12
C LEU A 87 1.45 1.90 -5.95
N TRP A 88 2.28 0.94 -5.56
CA TRP A 88 3.46 0.54 -6.32
C TRP A 88 3.12 -0.02 -7.71
N GLN A 89 1.92 -0.58 -7.93
CA GLN A 89 1.47 -1.07 -9.24
C GLN A 89 1.32 0.09 -10.24
N LEU A 90 0.97 1.29 -9.77
CA LEU A 90 0.85 2.50 -10.60
C LEU A 90 2.18 2.96 -11.20
N ARG A 91 3.32 2.57 -10.61
CA ARG A 91 4.64 2.82 -11.20
C ARG A 91 4.84 2.01 -12.50
N ARG A 92 4.20 0.85 -12.61
CA ARG A 92 4.27 -0.04 -13.78
C ARG A 92 3.10 0.17 -14.76
N ALA A 93 2.03 0.82 -14.30
CA ALA A 93 0.84 1.11 -15.10
C ALA A 93 1.18 2.01 -16.31
N VAL A 94 0.68 1.64 -17.48
CA VAL A 94 0.74 2.48 -18.68
C VAL A 94 -0.26 3.62 -18.49
N LYS A 95 0.13 4.89 -18.70
CA LYS A 95 -0.78 6.05 -18.52
C LYS A 95 -1.92 6.05 -19.55
N VAL A 96 -2.95 5.24 -19.31
CA VAL A 96 -4.17 5.18 -20.12
C VAL A 96 -5.13 6.25 -19.60
N GLY A 97 -5.02 7.47 -20.14
CA GLY A 97 -5.98 8.56 -19.93
C GLY A 97 -5.86 9.35 -18.62
N THR A 98 -5.97 10.67 -18.72
CA THR A 98 -5.74 11.64 -17.62
C THR A 98 -6.74 11.53 -16.45
N ARG A 99 -7.91 10.93 -16.64
CA ARG A 99 -8.99 10.85 -15.63
C ARG A 99 -9.12 9.51 -14.92
N ALA A 100 -8.58 8.42 -15.48
CA ALA A 100 -8.70 7.10 -14.87
C ALA A 100 -7.72 6.93 -13.68
N ILE A 101 -6.55 7.57 -13.76
CA ILE A 101 -5.48 7.46 -12.76
C ILE A 101 -5.87 8.02 -11.37
N PRO A 102 -6.47 9.22 -11.23
CA PRO A 102 -6.80 9.76 -9.90
C PRO A 102 -7.85 8.93 -9.17
N ARG A 103 -8.85 8.42 -9.89
CA ARG A 103 -9.90 7.57 -9.32
C ARG A 103 -9.31 6.25 -8.82
N GLU A 104 -8.46 5.61 -9.60
CA GLU A 104 -7.79 4.38 -9.18
C GLU A 104 -6.90 4.61 -7.94
N ILE A 105 -6.20 5.75 -7.87
CA ILE A 105 -5.42 6.10 -6.66
C ILE A 105 -6.32 6.19 -5.44
N GLU A 106 -7.47 6.85 -5.57
CA GLU A 106 -8.46 6.97 -4.49
C GLU A 106 -9.00 5.60 -4.07
N ASP A 107 -9.36 4.74 -5.02
CA ASP A 107 -9.85 3.39 -4.76
C ASP A 107 -8.79 2.53 -4.04
N ILE A 108 -7.52 2.58 -4.49
CA ILE A 108 -6.41 1.89 -3.83
C ILE A 108 -6.16 2.44 -2.42
N CYS A 109 -6.27 3.76 -2.22
CA CYS A 109 -6.11 4.36 -0.89
C CYS A 109 -7.24 3.93 0.06
N ASN A 110 -8.48 3.90 -0.40
CA ASN A 110 -9.62 3.43 0.38
C ASN A 110 -9.47 1.95 0.76
N GLU A 111 -9.07 1.10 -0.19
CA GLU A 111 -8.78 -0.32 0.03
C GLU A 111 -7.67 -0.55 1.08
N ALA A 112 -6.64 0.30 1.07
CA ALA A 112 -5.54 0.23 2.01
C ALA A 112 -5.94 0.66 3.42
N LEU A 113 -6.89 1.60 3.56
CA LEU A 113 -7.36 2.12 4.83
C LEU A 113 -8.55 1.35 5.43
N GLN A 114 -9.20 0.48 4.65
CA GLN A 114 -10.41 -0.24 5.05
C GLN A 114 -10.26 -1.04 6.35
N TRP A 115 -9.06 -1.52 6.69
CA TRP A 115 -8.84 -2.25 7.93
C TRP A 115 -8.95 -1.38 9.19
N LEU A 116 -8.74 -0.06 9.07
CA LEU A 116 -8.92 0.92 10.14
C LEU A 116 -10.38 1.24 10.41
N ALA A 117 -11.25 1.02 9.40
CA ALA A 117 -12.68 1.18 9.58
C ALA A 117 -13.23 -0.01 10.37
N PRO A 118 -14.05 0.25 11.42
CA PRO A 118 -14.73 -0.82 12.13
C PRO A 118 -15.54 -1.63 11.14
N CYS A 119 -15.58 -2.96 11.32
CA CYS A 119 -16.53 -3.80 10.61
C CYS A 119 -17.92 -3.24 10.88
N CYS A 120 -18.60 -2.68 9.88
CA CYS A 120 -20.05 -2.62 9.92
C CYS A 120 -20.51 -4.08 9.93
N SER A 121 -20.75 -4.62 11.13
CA SER A 121 -21.49 -5.85 11.33
C SER A 121 -22.85 -5.69 10.64
N CYS A 122 -23.11 -6.52 9.63
CA CYS A 122 -24.46 -6.81 9.16
C CYS A 122 -25.26 -7.50 10.27
#